data_AF-A0A942KPG7-F1
#
_entry.id   AF-A0A942KPG7-F1
#
_cell.length_a   1.000
_cell.length_b   1.000
_cell.length_c   1.000
_cell.angle_alpha   90.00
_cell.angle_beta   90.00
_cell.angle_gamma   90.00
#
_symmetry.space_group_name_H-M   'P 1'
#
loop_
_entity.id
_entity.type
_entity.pdbx_description
1 polymer ?
#
loop_
_entity_poly.entity_id
_entity_poly.type
_entity_poly.pdbx_seq_one_letter_code
_entity_poly.pdbx_strand_id
1 'polypeptide(L)'
;NRKVTPRPGLIIDHEAHTENNVRCTHCHNRIAHIQDFELVAKDPTTGEVGWKLDDWMEKPGCFRCHSQEEGAAATGACAACHPADFDLVPADHKVENFVSEVHADLAMEEYARVDEAKARMERLEKADGGGTTIDMASTGPERAYAASSKENEWSDIPPANQINYCYTCHAQSFCSDCHGMEMPHPAGFLEEHGELDPATCLTCHAVAGETADEMLFCSACHHGPESNWEFDPAVDLDIQHAQTVVANGVDGCLERCHDMQFCLDCHNRVDPVPTSHLAADFLRKPAAEIGTHAEMYNAQPRACEVCHGGGMINDNEFCVDCHVLDVPHAQEFRQFHVKQGVEQRQACVNCHTFRELCSDCHHQGAIDGTPWVRVHDAVVAESGATGCLEKCHTERFCADCHVAQGIEATP
;
A
#
# COMPACT_ATOMS: atom_id res chain seq x y z
N ASN A 1 -13.93 61.13 -21.73
CA ASN A 1 -13.76 59.88 -20.97
C ASN A 1 -14.46 58.75 -21.71
N ARG A 2 -13.72 57.80 -22.30
CA ARG A 2 -14.34 56.55 -22.80
C ARG A 2 -14.91 55.82 -21.59
N LYS A 3 -16.19 55.45 -21.62
CA LYS A 3 -16.74 54.40 -20.76
C LYS A 3 -16.19 53.07 -21.30
N VAL A 4 -14.97 52.73 -20.90
CA VAL A 4 -14.41 51.38 -21.13
C VAL A 4 -14.86 50.57 -19.93
N THR A 5 -15.86 49.73 -20.11
CA THR A 5 -16.13 48.68 -19.12
C THR A 5 -15.11 47.57 -19.35
N PRO A 6 -14.47 47.05 -18.28
CA PRO A 6 -13.73 45.79 -18.36
C PRO A 6 -14.67 44.66 -18.83
N ARG A 7 -14.11 43.45 -18.97
CA ARG A 7 -14.90 42.24 -19.28
C ARG A 7 -16.16 42.16 -18.37
N PRO A 8 -17.28 41.60 -18.85
CA PRO A 8 -18.47 41.43 -18.00
C PRO A 8 -18.11 40.79 -16.66
N GLY A 9 -18.57 41.42 -15.56
CA GLY A 9 -18.31 40.92 -14.21
C GLY A 9 -17.06 41.46 -13.51
N LEU A 10 -16.26 42.34 -14.13
CA LEU A 10 -15.10 42.98 -13.47
C LEU A 10 -15.30 44.50 -13.32
N ILE A 11 -15.08 44.99 -12.11
CA ILE A 11 -15.17 46.38 -11.67
C ILE A 11 -13.74 46.87 -11.43
N ILE A 12 -13.34 47.95 -12.11
CA ILE A 12 -12.03 48.58 -11.90
C ILE A 12 -12.23 50.08 -11.72
N ASP A 13 -11.94 50.56 -10.52
CA ASP A 13 -11.92 51.99 -10.22
C ASP A 13 -10.54 52.58 -10.55
N HIS A 14 -10.43 53.18 -11.74
CA HIS A 14 -9.17 53.79 -12.17
C HIS A 14 -8.78 55.01 -11.32
N GLU A 15 -9.74 55.72 -10.71
CA GLU A 15 -9.47 56.89 -9.89
C GLU A 15 -8.73 56.45 -8.62
N ALA A 16 -9.26 55.45 -7.91
CA ALA A 16 -8.63 54.87 -6.73
C ALA A 16 -7.20 54.38 -7.00
N HIS A 17 -6.96 53.77 -8.16
CA HIS A 17 -5.61 53.34 -8.55
C HIS A 17 -4.68 54.54 -8.81
N THR A 18 -5.15 55.56 -9.54
CA THR A 18 -4.34 56.75 -9.82
C THR A 18 -4.00 57.55 -8.56
N GLU A 19 -4.91 57.64 -7.59
CA GLU A 19 -4.67 58.29 -6.30
C GLU A 19 -3.60 57.57 -5.46
N ASN A 20 -3.48 56.25 -5.65
CA ASN A 20 -2.43 55.43 -5.03
C ASN A 20 -1.16 55.34 -5.90
N ASN A 21 -0.92 56.30 -6.80
CA ASN A 21 0.23 56.37 -7.69
C ASN A 21 0.41 55.17 -8.63
N VAL A 22 -0.66 54.39 -8.88
CA VAL A 22 -0.62 53.29 -9.85
C VAL A 22 -0.74 53.88 -11.26
N ARG A 23 0.30 53.68 -12.07
CA ARG A 23 0.39 54.18 -13.45
C ARG A 23 -0.25 53.19 -14.42
N CYS A 24 -0.69 53.68 -15.58
CA CYS A 24 -1.35 52.87 -16.62
C CYS A 24 -0.50 51.66 -17.04
N THR A 25 0.82 51.83 -17.08
CA THR A 25 1.79 50.79 -17.45
C THR A 25 2.02 49.75 -16.35
N HIS A 26 1.35 49.83 -15.20
CA HIS A 26 1.37 48.75 -14.20
C HIS A 26 0.39 47.62 -14.56
N CYS A 27 -0.66 47.94 -15.32
CA CYS A 27 -1.67 46.98 -15.75
C CYS A 27 -1.65 46.76 -17.27
N HIS A 28 -1.37 47.80 -18.07
CA HIS A 28 -1.34 47.71 -19.52
C HIS A 28 0.08 47.47 -20.05
N ASN A 29 0.43 46.20 -20.31
CA ASN A 29 1.74 45.77 -20.80
C ASN A 29 1.79 45.49 -22.32
N ARG A 30 1.06 46.28 -23.12
CA ARG A 30 1.01 46.16 -24.59
C ARG A 30 0.34 44.89 -25.14
N ILE A 31 -0.20 44.02 -24.29
CA ILE A 31 -1.14 42.99 -24.72
C ILE A 31 -2.49 43.66 -25.00
N ALA A 32 -2.79 43.88 -26.28
CA ALA A 32 -4.08 44.41 -26.72
C ALA A 32 -5.17 43.32 -26.87
N HIS A 33 -4.78 42.05 -26.80
CA HIS A 33 -5.63 40.87 -27.02
C HIS A 33 -5.03 39.67 -26.27
N ILE A 34 -5.89 38.90 -25.60
CA ILE A 34 -5.55 37.63 -24.94
C ILE A 34 -4.88 36.73 -25.97
N GLN A 35 -3.74 36.13 -25.65
CA GLN A 35 -3.03 35.21 -26.55
C GLN A 35 -3.58 33.79 -26.42
N ASP A 36 -4.88 33.63 -26.63
CA ASP A 36 -5.62 32.36 -26.62
C ASP A 36 -5.39 31.52 -27.91
N PHE A 37 -4.36 31.86 -28.66
CA PHE A 37 -3.90 31.18 -29.85
C PHE A 37 -2.47 30.63 -29.66
N GLU A 38 -2.09 29.64 -30.46
CA GLU A 38 -0.73 29.09 -30.43
C GLU A 38 0.26 30.12 -31.02
N LEU A 39 0.87 30.91 -30.13
CA LEU A 39 1.98 31.78 -30.50
C LEU A 39 3.26 30.94 -30.65
N VAL A 40 3.58 30.51 -31.87
CA VAL A 40 4.86 29.88 -32.18
C VAL A 40 5.93 30.96 -32.32
N ALA A 41 6.41 31.50 -31.20
CA ALA A 41 7.48 32.50 -31.18
C ALA A 41 8.86 31.86 -31.41
N LYS A 42 8.99 30.88 -32.31
CA LYS A 42 10.24 30.12 -32.49
C LYS A 42 11.30 30.97 -33.20
N ASP A 43 12.45 31.17 -32.56
CA ASP A 43 13.61 31.79 -33.16
C ASP A 43 14.05 30.94 -34.38
N PRO A 44 14.07 31.49 -35.59
CA PRO A 44 14.35 30.73 -36.80
C PRO A 44 15.83 30.29 -36.93
N THR A 45 16.71 30.79 -36.07
CA THR A 45 18.15 30.51 -36.05
C THR A 45 18.52 29.50 -34.98
N THR A 46 18.00 29.68 -33.75
CA THR A 46 18.32 28.79 -32.61
C THR A 46 17.30 27.67 -32.43
N GLY A 47 16.09 27.84 -32.98
CA GLY A 47 14.97 26.91 -32.78
C GLY A 47 14.34 27.02 -31.39
N GLU A 48 14.76 27.98 -30.56
CA GLU A 48 14.17 28.23 -29.24
C GLU A 48 12.80 28.88 -29.38
N VAL A 49 11.81 28.41 -28.61
CA VAL A 49 10.49 29.04 -28.57
C VAL A 49 10.56 30.26 -27.66
N GLY A 50 10.30 31.43 -28.24
CA GLY A 50 10.19 32.71 -27.56
C GLY A 50 8.98 32.78 -26.63
N TRP A 51 9.04 33.74 -25.73
CA TRP A 51 8.08 33.85 -24.63
C TRP A 51 6.72 34.41 -25.04
N LYS A 52 5.65 33.91 -24.41
CA LYS A 52 4.33 34.56 -24.41
C LYS A 52 4.35 35.68 -23.38
N LEU A 53 4.00 36.90 -23.78
CA LEU A 53 3.89 37.99 -22.81
C LEU A 53 2.86 37.64 -21.73
N ASP A 54 3.19 37.86 -20.46
CA ASP A 54 2.26 37.68 -19.33
C ASP A 54 0.97 38.49 -19.54
N ASP A 55 -0.21 37.90 -19.40
CA ASP A 55 -1.46 38.69 -19.42
C ASP A 55 -1.74 39.31 -18.04
N TRP A 56 -1.48 40.61 -17.91
CA TRP A 56 -1.74 41.35 -16.67
C TRP A 56 -3.22 41.69 -16.47
N MET A 57 -4.07 41.41 -17.47
CA MET A 57 -5.51 41.57 -17.39
C MET A 57 -6.23 40.31 -16.86
N GLU A 58 -5.48 39.27 -16.51
CA GLU A 58 -5.98 38.10 -15.79
C GLU A 58 -5.80 38.25 -14.28
N LYS A 59 -6.47 37.37 -13.49
CA LYS A 59 -6.44 37.41 -12.02
C LYS A 59 -5.02 37.50 -11.45
N PRO A 60 -4.03 36.68 -11.88
CA PRO A 60 -2.65 36.81 -11.41
C PRO A 60 -2.06 38.21 -11.59
N GLY A 61 -2.43 38.93 -12.66
CA GLY A 61 -1.99 40.29 -12.91
C GLY A 61 -2.46 41.31 -11.86
N CYS A 62 -3.71 41.20 -11.41
CA CYS A 62 -4.25 42.06 -10.34
C CYS A 62 -3.63 41.71 -8.98
N PHE A 63 -3.44 40.42 -8.70
CA PHE A 63 -2.88 39.90 -7.45
C PHE A 63 -1.36 40.07 -7.31
N ARG A 64 -0.72 40.75 -8.26
CA ARG A 64 0.62 41.32 -8.07
C ARG A 64 0.65 42.39 -6.98
N CYS A 65 -0.48 43.04 -6.71
CA CYS A 65 -0.65 44.06 -5.66
C CYS A 65 -1.80 43.76 -4.70
N HIS A 66 -2.81 43.01 -5.13
CA HIS A 66 -3.97 42.62 -4.31
C HIS A 66 -3.73 41.28 -3.62
N SER A 67 -4.33 41.09 -2.44
CA SER A 67 -4.21 39.81 -1.71
C SER A 67 -5.44 39.52 -0.85
N GLN A 68 -5.75 38.24 -0.67
CA GLN A 68 -6.78 37.75 0.26
C GLN A 68 -6.32 37.82 1.73
N GLU A 69 -5.03 38.09 1.98
CA GLU A 69 -4.48 38.15 3.33
C GLU A 69 -5.02 39.33 4.13
N GLU A 70 -5.21 39.11 5.43
CA GLU A 70 -5.56 40.18 6.35
C GLU A 70 -4.43 41.22 6.43
N GLY A 71 -4.78 42.50 6.36
CA GLY A 71 -3.79 43.59 6.39
C GLY A 71 -3.04 43.83 5.08
N ALA A 72 -3.42 43.15 3.99
CA ALA A 72 -2.87 43.43 2.66
C ALA A 72 -3.03 44.91 2.25
N ALA A 73 -2.04 45.43 1.53
CA ALA A 73 -2.03 46.83 1.06
C ALA A 73 -3.20 47.15 0.12
N ALA A 74 -3.62 46.18 -0.70
CA ALA A 74 -4.83 46.26 -1.50
C ALA A 74 -5.67 44.99 -1.31
N THR A 75 -6.97 45.18 -1.11
CA THR A 75 -7.88 44.09 -0.79
C THR A 75 -8.11 43.16 -1.98
N GLY A 76 -8.03 41.85 -1.75
CA GLY A 76 -8.45 40.82 -2.69
C GLY A 76 -9.94 40.48 -2.59
N ALA A 77 -10.71 41.13 -1.71
CA ALA A 77 -12.10 40.79 -1.46
C ALA A 77 -12.92 40.80 -2.75
N CYS A 78 -13.59 39.70 -3.04
CA CYS A 78 -14.26 39.48 -4.33
C CYS A 78 -15.25 40.58 -4.69
N ALA A 79 -16.03 41.07 -3.72
CA ALA A 79 -17.03 42.12 -3.91
C ALA A 79 -16.44 43.50 -4.23
N ALA A 80 -15.14 43.71 -4.03
CA ALA A 80 -14.46 44.93 -4.46
C ALA A 80 -14.22 44.95 -5.98
N CYS A 81 -14.10 43.76 -6.60
CA CYS A 81 -13.76 43.59 -8.01
C CYS A 81 -14.93 43.03 -8.84
N HIS A 82 -15.87 42.33 -8.22
CA HIS A 82 -16.95 41.64 -8.90
C HIS A 82 -18.32 42.13 -8.40
N PRO A 83 -19.33 42.25 -9.28
CA PRO A 83 -20.69 42.52 -8.87
C PRO A 83 -21.24 41.33 -8.07
N ALA A 84 -22.27 41.59 -7.25
CA ALA A 84 -22.82 40.60 -6.32
C ALA A 84 -23.43 39.36 -6.99
N ASP A 85 -23.77 39.44 -8.28
CA ASP A 85 -24.32 38.35 -9.09
C ASP A 85 -23.26 37.56 -9.86
N PHE A 86 -21.97 37.89 -9.71
CA PHE A 86 -20.89 37.17 -10.36
C PHE A 86 -20.66 35.80 -9.71
N ASP A 87 -20.56 34.76 -10.54
CA ASP A 87 -20.24 33.40 -10.11
C ASP A 87 -18.74 33.28 -9.80
N LEU A 88 -18.41 33.33 -8.51
CA LEU A 88 -17.03 33.32 -8.03
C LEU A 88 -16.37 31.93 -8.06
N VAL A 89 -17.16 30.86 -8.16
CA VAL A 89 -16.63 29.49 -8.11
C VAL A 89 -16.23 29.06 -9.53
N PRO A 90 -14.93 28.81 -9.80
CA PRO A 90 -14.48 28.37 -11.11
C PRO A 90 -15.08 27.02 -11.52
N ALA A 91 -15.06 26.72 -12.83
CA ALA A 91 -15.55 25.44 -13.34
C ALA A 91 -14.84 24.23 -12.72
N ASP A 92 -13.52 24.35 -12.50
CA ASP A 92 -12.70 23.26 -11.94
C ASP A 92 -13.08 22.91 -10.50
N HIS A 93 -13.76 23.81 -9.77
CA HIS A 93 -14.24 23.58 -8.40
C HIS A 93 -15.65 22.98 -8.35
N LYS A 94 -16.29 22.79 -9.51
CA LYS A 94 -17.67 22.25 -9.64
C LYS A 94 -17.68 20.78 -10.04
N VAL A 95 -16.52 20.14 -10.09
CA VAL A 95 -16.39 18.70 -10.36
C VAL A 95 -16.75 17.90 -9.11
N GLU A 96 -17.35 16.72 -9.31
CA GLU A 96 -17.55 15.77 -8.21
C GLU A 96 -16.19 15.33 -7.65
N ASN A 97 -16.14 15.02 -6.35
CA ASN A 97 -14.95 14.53 -5.68
C ASN A 97 -13.68 15.40 -5.86
N PHE A 98 -13.84 16.73 -6.03
CA PHE A 98 -12.74 17.67 -6.28
C PHE A 98 -11.54 17.44 -5.34
N VAL A 99 -11.78 17.33 -4.02
CA VAL A 99 -10.70 17.19 -3.03
C VAL A 99 -9.96 15.86 -3.17
N SER A 100 -10.68 14.75 -3.37
CA SER A 100 -10.09 13.40 -3.37
C SER A 100 -9.51 12.97 -4.72
N GLU A 101 -9.93 13.59 -5.83
CA GLU A 101 -9.56 13.12 -7.19
C GLU A 101 -8.83 14.17 -8.05
N VAL A 102 -9.05 15.47 -7.82
CA VAL A 102 -8.61 16.52 -8.77
C VAL A 102 -7.72 17.57 -8.12
N HIS A 103 -7.94 17.86 -6.85
CA HIS A 103 -7.30 18.94 -6.11
C HIS A 103 -5.79 18.81 -6.08
N ALA A 104 -5.28 17.61 -5.80
CA ALA A 104 -3.85 17.35 -5.69
C ALA A 104 -3.12 17.62 -7.02
N ASP A 105 -3.67 17.12 -8.13
CA ASP A 105 -3.07 17.30 -9.46
C ASP A 105 -3.03 18.77 -9.85
N LEU A 106 -4.15 19.49 -9.71
CA LEU A 106 -4.20 20.92 -10.01
C LEU A 106 -3.26 21.74 -9.12
N ALA A 107 -3.16 21.41 -7.83
CA ALA A 107 -2.26 22.07 -6.91
C ALA A 107 -0.80 21.86 -7.33
N MET A 108 -0.41 20.60 -7.61
CA MET A 108 0.94 20.25 -8.01
C MET A 108 1.34 20.91 -9.33
N GLU A 109 0.45 20.92 -10.33
CA GLU A 109 0.67 21.62 -11.60
C GLU A 109 0.89 23.13 -11.38
N GLU A 110 0.10 23.75 -10.53
CA GLU A 110 0.21 25.19 -10.26
C GLU A 110 1.49 25.53 -9.47
N TYR A 111 1.85 24.75 -8.46
CA TYR A 111 3.13 24.94 -7.75
C TYR A 111 4.31 24.76 -8.69
N ALA A 112 4.31 23.71 -9.52
CA ALA A 112 5.36 23.49 -10.51
C ALA A 112 5.49 24.66 -11.49
N ARG A 113 4.36 25.18 -11.99
CA ARG A 113 4.33 26.35 -12.88
C ARG A 113 4.96 27.58 -12.24
N VAL A 114 4.61 27.87 -10.99
CA VAL A 114 5.13 29.03 -10.23
C VAL A 114 6.63 28.86 -9.95
N ASP A 115 7.06 27.68 -9.52
CA ASP A 115 8.46 27.40 -9.22
C ASP A 115 9.34 27.47 -10.46
N GLU A 116 8.87 26.96 -11.60
CA GLU A 116 9.56 27.10 -12.88
C GLU A 116 9.70 28.59 -13.27
N ALA A 117 8.64 29.38 -13.12
CA ALA A 117 8.65 30.81 -13.41
C ALA A 117 9.66 31.57 -12.52
N LYS A 118 9.72 31.26 -11.22
CA LYS A 118 10.70 31.83 -10.28
C LYS A 118 12.13 31.41 -10.63
N ALA A 119 12.36 30.12 -10.81
CA ALA A 119 13.68 29.58 -11.13
C ALA A 119 14.21 30.12 -12.46
N ARG A 120 13.35 30.33 -13.46
CA ARG A 120 13.74 30.97 -14.73
C ARG A 120 14.19 32.41 -14.51
N MET A 121 13.46 33.19 -13.72
CA MET A 121 13.83 34.57 -13.43
C MET A 121 15.17 34.66 -12.69
N GLU A 122 15.41 33.81 -11.70
CA GLU A 122 16.71 33.74 -11.03
C GLU A 122 17.86 33.41 -12.00
N ARG A 123 17.64 32.52 -12.97
CA ARG A 123 18.64 32.20 -14.01
C ARG A 123 18.95 33.43 -14.88
N LEU A 124 17.92 34.18 -15.26
CA LEU A 124 18.08 35.40 -16.07
C LEU A 124 18.82 36.50 -15.30
N GLU A 125 18.50 36.70 -14.02
CA GLU A 125 19.19 37.67 -13.17
C GLU A 125 20.68 37.36 -13.01
N LYS A 126 21.03 36.08 -12.82
CA LYS A 126 22.43 35.62 -12.73
C LYS A 126 23.19 35.79 -14.05
N ALA A 127 22.52 35.59 -15.19
CA ALA A 127 23.12 35.71 -16.51
C ALA A 127 23.49 37.16 -16.88
N ASP A 128 22.83 38.16 -16.30
CA ASP A 128 23.04 39.58 -16.62
C ASP A 128 24.13 40.27 -15.79
N GLY A 129 24.82 39.52 -14.91
CA GLY A 129 25.98 40.01 -14.15
C GLY A 129 25.72 41.22 -13.24
N GLY A 130 24.45 41.57 -12.99
CA GLY A 130 24.07 42.71 -12.15
C GLY A 130 24.24 44.10 -12.78
N GLY A 131 24.34 44.23 -14.10
CA GLY A 131 24.51 45.53 -14.78
C GLY A 131 23.22 46.33 -14.98
N THR A 132 23.27 47.65 -14.76
CA THR A 132 22.13 48.59 -14.87
C THR A 132 21.92 49.20 -16.27
N THR A 133 22.62 48.74 -17.31
CA THR A 133 22.48 49.33 -18.65
C THR A 133 22.15 48.26 -19.68
N ILE A 134 20.89 48.26 -20.14
CA ILE A 134 20.44 47.40 -21.23
C ILE A 134 19.94 48.25 -22.40
N ASP A 135 20.50 47.97 -23.58
CA ASP A 135 19.99 48.50 -24.84
C ASP A 135 18.63 47.85 -25.16
N MET A 136 17.57 48.65 -24.96
CA MET A 136 16.17 48.33 -25.21
C MET A 136 15.88 47.87 -26.65
N ALA A 137 16.77 48.15 -27.61
CA ALA A 137 16.58 47.81 -29.02
C ALA A 137 17.10 46.41 -29.39
N SER A 138 17.96 45.80 -28.56
CA SER A 138 18.65 44.54 -28.86
C SER A 138 18.36 43.41 -27.89
N THR A 139 17.44 43.63 -26.94
CA THR A 139 17.13 42.68 -25.87
C THR A 139 15.65 42.29 -25.87
N GLY A 140 15.39 40.99 -25.71
CA GLY A 140 14.02 40.46 -25.62
C GLY A 140 13.25 41.11 -24.45
N PRO A 141 11.91 41.13 -24.51
CA PRO A 141 11.05 41.85 -23.56
C PRO A 141 11.30 41.49 -22.09
N GLU A 142 11.72 40.27 -21.80
CA GLU A 142 12.08 39.79 -20.46
C GLU A 142 13.33 40.49 -19.89
N ARG A 143 14.35 40.68 -20.72
CA ARG A 143 15.62 41.32 -20.34
C ARG A 143 15.44 42.83 -20.13
N ALA A 144 14.53 43.44 -20.89
CA ALA A 144 14.09 44.82 -20.65
C ALA A 144 13.30 44.96 -19.33
N TYR A 145 12.45 43.99 -18.97
CA TYR A 145 11.69 43.99 -17.72
C TYR A 145 12.60 43.87 -16.49
N ALA A 146 13.50 42.87 -16.45
CA ALA A 146 14.43 42.62 -15.35
C ALA A 146 15.48 43.74 -15.14
N ALA A 147 15.82 44.47 -16.20
CA ALA A 147 16.68 45.66 -16.09
C ALA A 147 15.92 46.90 -15.61
N SER A 148 14.68 47.07 -16.10
CA SER A 148 13.88 48.23 -15.72
C SER A 148 13.55 48.24 -14.23
N SER A 149 13.33 47.07 -13.61
CA SER A 149 12.99 46.94 -12.19
C SER A 149 14.09 47.39 -11.22
N LYS A 150 15.34 47.56 -11.69
CA LYS A 150 16.47 47.97 -10.83
C LYS A 150 16.67 49.50 -10.75
N GLU A 151 16.10 50.27 -11.67
CA GLU A 151 16.31 51.73 -11.75
C GLU A 151 15.07 52.56 -11.42
N ASN A 152 13.90 51.95 -11.24
CA ASN A 152 12.65 52.61 -10.86
C ASN A 152 12.22 52.21 -9.45
N GLU A 153 11.38 53.03 -8.79
CA GLU A 153 10.72 52.72 -7.49
C GLU A 153 9.82 51.45 -7.54
N TRP A 154 9.94 50.62 -8.57
CA TRP A 154 9.00 49.55 -8.94
C TRP A 154 9.66 48.17 -8.87
N SER A 155 10.76 48.05 -8.14
CA SER A 155 11.53 46.81 -7.93
C SER A 155 10.73 45.68 -7.26
N ASP A 156 9.62 46.01 -6.59
CA ASP A 156 8.97 45.13 -5.63
C ASP A 156 7.69 44.46 -6.16
N ILE A 157 7.26 44.74 -7.40
CA ILE A 157 6.06 44.11 -7.98
C ILE A 157 6.45 42.83 -8.74
N PRO A 158 6.03 41.64 -8.28
CA PRO A 158 6.38 40.38 -8.93
C PRO A 158 5.78 40.26 -10.34
N PRO A 159 6.38 39.47 -11.25
CA PRO A 159 5.75 39.06 -12.51
C PRO A 159 4.42 38.33 -12.29
N ALA A 160 3.46 38.47 -13.21
CA ALA A 160 2.13 37.85 -13.07
C ALA A 160 2.22 36.32 -13.04
N ASN A 161 3.11 35.73 -13.84
CA ASN A 161 3.31 34.28 -13.86
C ASN A 161 3.96 33.71 -12.59
N GLN A 162 4.45 34.54 -11.66
CA GLN A 162 4.94 34.09 -10.35
C GLN A 162 3.86 34.13 -9.26
N ILE A 163 2.70 34.72 -9.56
CA ILE A 163 1.55 34.69 -8.66
C ILE A 163 0.89 33.32 -8.78
N ASN A 164 0.74 32.66 -7.63
CA ASN A 164 -0.02 31.41 -7.54
C ASN A 164 -1.51 31.72 -7.68
N TYR A 165 -2.16 31.06 -8.64
CA TYR A 165 -3.54 31.27 -9.00
C TYR A 165 -4.51 30.95 -7.86
N CYS A 166 -4.22 29.93 -7.04
CA CYS A 166 -5.06 29.56 -5.89
C CYS A 166 -5.14 30.72 -4.88
N TYR A 167 -4.02 31.41 -4.65
CA TYR A 167 -3.95 32.56 -3.73
C TYR A 167 -4.63 33.83 -4.25
N THR A 168 -5.14 33.81 -5.49
CA THR A 168 -6.02 34.87 -5.99
C THR A 168 -7.43 34.79 -5.40
N CYS A 169 -7.82 33.62 -4.89
CA CYS A 169 -9.15 33.38 -4.34
C CYS A 169 -9.10 32.93 -2.86
N HIS A 170 -8.04 32.22 -2.45
CA HIS A 170 -7.87 31.69 -1.11
C HIS A 170 -6.73 32.41 -0.37
N ALA A 171 -6.92 32.70 0.91
CA ALA A 171 -5.80 33.09 1.77
C ALA A 171 -4.93 31.86 2.09
N GLN A 172 -3.68 32.07 2.47
CA GLN A 172 -2.76 31.00 2.86
C GLN A 172 -3.32 30.15 4.01
N SER A 173 -4.05 30.78 4.94
CA SER A 173 -4.71 30.10 6.06
C SER A 173 -5.72 29.05 5.61
N PHE A 174 -6.40 29.26 4.48
CA PHE A 174 -7.35 28.28 3.94
C PHE A 174 -6.69 26.91 3.73
N CYS A 175 -5.46 26.91 3.19
CA CYS A 175 -4.71 25.68 2.97
C CYS A 175 -4.25 25.06 4.30
N SER A 176 -3.66 25.86 5.20
CA SER A 176 -3.14 25.33 6.47
C SER A 176 -4.24 24.83 7.40
N ASP A 177 -5.40 25.49 7.40
CA ASP A 177 -6.54 25.13 8.24
C ASP A 177 -7.17 23.81 7.78
N CYS A 178 -7.11 23.51 6.47
CA CYS A 178 -7.61 22.26 5.92
C CYS A 178 -6.55 21.14 5.98
N HIS A 179 -5.31 21.40 5.58
CA HIS A 179 -4.28 20.37 5.48
C HIS A 179 -3.75 19.95 6.85
N GLY A 180 -3.64 20.88 7.81
CA GLY A 180 -3.10 20.59 9.15
C GLY A 180 -1.62 20.16 9.18
N MET A 181 -0.97 20.02 8.02
CA MET A 181 0.42 19.63 7.84
C MET A 181 1.02 20.26 6.58
N GLU A 182 2.33 20.17 6.43
CA GLU A 182 3.06 20.71 5.28
C GLU A 182 2.73 19.91 4.01
N MET A 183 2.38 20.64 2.93
CA MET A 183 2.05 20.09 1.63
C MET A 183 2.87 20.80 0.53
N PRO A 184 3.46 20.05 -0.44
CA PRO A 184 3.51 18.59 -0.55
C PRO A 184 4.18 17.94 0.67
N HIS A 185 3.87 16.67 0.96
CA HIS A 185 4.46 15.98 2.12
C HIS A 185 5.99 16.17 2.16
N PRO A 186 6.58 16.48 3.31
CA PRO A 186 8.00 16.78 3.41
C PRO A 186 8.88 15.58 3.06
N ALA A 187 10.11 15.84 2.62
CA ALA A 187 11.11 14.80 2.37
C ALA A 187 11.47 14.10 3.70
N GLY A 188 10.96 12.88 3.90
CA GLY A 188 11.05 12.11 5.15
C GLY A 188 9.70 11.62 5.66
N PHE A 189 8.57 12.13 5.13
CA PHE A 189 7.23 11.74 5.57
C PHE A 189 7.01 10.22 5.60
N LEU A 190 7.46 9.50 4.58
CA LEU A 190 7.29 8.04 4.53
C LEU A 190 7.96 7.31 5.69
N GLU A 191 9.06 7.83 6.23
CA GLU A 191 9.79 7.22 7.35
C GLU A 191 9.15 7.57 8.71
N GLU A 192 8.49 8.74 8.79
CA GLU A 192 8.03 9.32 10.07
C GLU A 192 6.50 9.26 10.26
N HIS A 193 5.72 8.93 9.22
CA HIS A 193 4.24 8.98 9.28
C HIS A 193 3.61 7.95 10.22
N GLY A 194 4.35 6.93 10.68
CA GLY A 194 3.84 5.88 11.56
C GLY A 194 3.39 6.38 12.95
N GLU A 195 3.80 7.59 13.35
CA GLU A 195 3.34 8.23 14.60
C GLU A 195 2.05 9.06 14.42
N LEU A 196 1.57 9.23 13.18
CA LEU A 196 0.37 10.00 12.88
C LEU A 196 -0.89 9.16 13.09
N ASP A 197 -1.96 9.82 13.53
CA ASP A 197 -3.28 9.20 13.62
C ASP A 197 -3.78 8.84 12.20
N PRO A 198 -4.10 7.56 11.91
CA PRO A 198 -4.64 7.14 10.61
C PRO A 198 -5.86 7.94 10.15
N ALA A 199 -6.67 8.47 11.07
CA ALA A 199 -7.79 9.34 10.73
C ALA A 199 -7.36 10.64 10.02
N THR A 200 -6.14 11.13 10.31
CA THR A 200 -5.54 12.27 9.61
C THR A 200 -5.37 11.95 8.13
N CYS A 201 -4.89 10.75 7.80
CA CYS A 201 -4.67 10.32 6.43
C CYS A 201 -6.00 10.23 5.65
N LEU A 202 -7.05 9.69 6.30
CA LEU A 202 -8.38 9.54 5.71
C LEU A 202 -9.07 10.89 5.42
N THR A 203 -8.62 11.98 6.03
CA THR A 203 -9.14 13.33 5.73
C THR A 203 -8.90 13.71 4.27
N CYS A 204 -7.79 13.26 3.70
CA CYS A 204 -7.38 13.59 2.33
C CYS A 204 -7.42 12.39 1.39
N HIS A 205 -7.16 11.18 1.90
CA HIS A 205 -7.02 9.96 1.11
C HIS A 205 -8.22 9.00 1.20
N ALA A 206 -9.33 9.40 1.82
CA ALA A 206 -10.55 8.58 1.78
C ALA A 206 -11.05 8.49 0.33
N VAL A 207 -10.96 7.30 -0.25
CA VAL A 207 -11.67 6.96 -1.48
C VAL A 207 -13.16 6.91 -1.13
N ALA A 208 -14.01 7.51 -1.97
CA ALA A 208 -15.43 7.63 -1.71
C ALA A 208 -16.07 6.25 -1.42
N GLY A 209 -16.51 6.04 -0.18
CA GLY A 209 -17.14 4.80 0.27
C GLY A 209 -16.31 3.98 1.26
N GLU A 210 -15.04 4.33 1.49
CA GLU A 210 -14.18 3.60 2.41
C GLU A 210 -14.38 4.02 3.87
N THR A 211 -14.45 3.03 4.76
CA THR A 211 -14.37 3.21 6.21
C THR A 211 -12.94 3.01 6.69
N ALA A 212 -12.60 3.56 7.86
CA ALA A 212 -11.30 3.32 8.51
C ALA A 212 -10.98 1.82 8.72
N ASP A 213 -12.00 0.97 8.70
CA ASP A 213 -11.88 -0.48 8.83
C ASP A 213 -11.47 -1.19 7.53
N GLU A 214 -11.62 -0.53 6.37
CA GLU A 214 -11.30 -1.13 5.06
C GLU A 214 -9.84 -0.88 4.64
N MET A 215 -9.19 0.16 5.17
CA MET A 215 -7.74 0.45 5.04
C MET A 215 -7.15 0.23 3.62
N LEU A 216 -7.96 0.37 2.57
CA LEU A 216 -7.58 0.05 1.19
C LEU A 216 -6.52 1.02 0.68
N PHE A 217 -6.67 2.31 0.99
CA PHE A 217 -5.60 3.28 0.76
C PHE A 217 -4.29 2.90 1.46
N CYS A 218 -4.34 2.51 2.73
CA CYS A 218 -3.15 2.09 3.47
C CYS A 218 -2.51 0.85 2.80
N SER A 219 -3.34 -0.07 2.30
CA SER A 219 -2.89 -1.29 1.61
C SER A 219 -2.11 -1.01 0.34
N ALA A 220 -2.47 0.03 -0.42
CA ALA A 220 -1.74 0.43 -1.62
C ALA A 220 -0.28 0.83 -1.34
N CYS A 221 0.05 1.24 -0.11
CA CYS A 221 1.39 1.64 0.30
C CYS A 221 2.07 0.66 1.28
N HIS A 222 1.32 0.03 2.18
CA HIS A 222 1.85 -0.83 3.26
C HIS A 222 1.97 -2.31 2.89
N HIS A 223 1.20 -2.79 1.92
CA HIS A 223 1.37 -4.14 1.35
C HIS A 223 2.31 -4.06 0.14
N GLY A 224 3.55 -3.65 0.45
CA GLY A 224 4.65 -3.42 -0.49
C GLY A 224 5.94 -4.19 -0.11
N PRO A 225 7.12 -3.71 -0.53
CA PRO A 225 8.41 -4.40 -0.36
C PRO A 225 8.72 -4.88 1.06
N GLU A 226 8.28 -4.13 2.08
CA GLU A 226 8.51 -4.46 3.49
C GLU A 226 7.70 -5.68 3.99
N SER A 227 6.62 -6.03 3.30
CA SER A 227 5.79 -7.22 3.58
C SER A 227 6.06 -8.37 2.61
N ASN A 228 6.99 -8.18 1.67
CA ASN A 228 7.24 -9.06 0.52
C ASN A 228 5.98 -9.38 -0.30
N TRP A 229 4.97 -8.50 -0.24
CA TRP A 229 3.73 -8.56 -1.00
C TRP A 229 3.63 -7.30 -1.85
N GLU A 230 3.22 -7.43 -3.10
CA GLU A 230 2.81 -6.31 -3.95
C GLU A 230 1.29 -6.35 -4.08
N PHE A 231 0.61 -5.41 -3.42
CA PHE A 231 -0.85 -5.32 -3.44
C PHE A 231 -1.39 -4.85 -4.78
N ASP A 232 -2.36 -5.60 -5.33
CA ASP A 232 -3.07 -5.21 -6.55
C ASP A 232 -4.47 -4.72 -6.19
N PRO A 233 -4.78 -3.40 -6.32
CA PRO A 233 -6.10 -2.87 -5.98
C PRO A 233 -7.22 -3.40 -6.90
N ALA A 234 -6.90 -4.07 -8.01
CA ALA A 234 -7.88 -4.67 -8.91
C ALA A 234 -8.30 -6.09 -8.51
N VAL A 235 -7.65 -6.70 -7.51
CA VAL A 235 -7.92 -8.07 -7.05
C VAL A 235 -8.56 -8.04 -5.66
N ASP A 236 -9.60 -8.84 -5.46
CA ASP A 236 -10.24 -8.92 -4.14
C ASP A 236 -9.24 -9.37 -3.07
N LEU A 237 -9.28 -8.70 -1.91
CA LEU A 237 -8.33 -8.90 -0.82
C LEU A 237 -8.25 -10.37 -0.40
N ASP A 238 -9.38 -11.07 -0.29
CA ASP A 238 -9.44 -12.47 0.12
C ASP A 238 -8.67 -13.42 -0.82
N ILE A 239 -8.67 -13.13 -2.13
CA ILE A 239 -7.95 -13.91 -3.13
C ILE A 239 -6.45 -13.67 -3.03
N GLN A 240 -6.01 -12.41 -3.11
CA GLN A 240 -4.58 -12.10 -3.10
C GLN A 240 -3.94 -12.30 -1.72
N HIS A 241 -4.66 -12.03 -0.64
CA HIS A 241 -4.21 -12.30 0.73
C HIS A 241 -3.89 -13.79 0.91
N ALA A 242 -4.83 -14.67 0.53
CA ALA A 242 -4.63 -16.11 0.66
C ALA A 242 -3.43 -16.61 -0.17
N GLN A 243 -3.28 -16.12 -1.41
CA GLN A 243 -2.15 -16.46 -2.27
C GLN A 243 -0.81 -15.99 -1.67
N THR A 244 -0.76 -14.76 -1.17
CA THR A 244 0.43 -14.16 -0.56
C THR A 244 0.83 -14.92 0.71
N VAL A 245 -0.11 -15.21 1.62
CA VAL A 245 0.17 -15.95 2.85
C VAL A 245 0.70 -17.36 2.53
N VAL A 246 0.13 -18.03 1.53
CA VAL A 246 0.64 -19.34 1.09
C VAL A 246 2.06 -19.25 0.54
N ALA A 247 2.35 -18.22 -0.27
CA ALA A 247 3.65 -18.06 -0.91
C ALA A 247 4.76 -17.61 0.06
N ASN A 248 4.43 -16.66 0.95
CA ASN A 248 5.40 -15.92 1.74
C ASN A 248 5.39 -16.29 3.23
N GLY A 249 4.36 -17.00 3.70
CA GLY A 249 4.10 -17.20 5.11
C GLY A 249 3.59 -15.93 5.80
N VAL A 250 3.49 -15.97 7.13
CA VAL A 250 2.94 -14.89 7.95
C VAL A 250 4.00 -14.07 8.70
N ASP A 251 5.25 -14.52 8.74
CA ASP A 251 6.30 -13.91 9.57
C ASP A 251 6.57 -12.45 9.20
N GLY A 252 6.65 -12.14 7.90
CA GLY A 252 6.82 -10.76 7.42
C GLY A 252 5.68 -9.82 7.82
N CYS A 253 4.47 -10.36 8.00
CA CYS A 253 3.30 -9.61 8.46
C CYS A 253 3.33 -9.41 9.98
N LEU A 254 3.65 -10.47 10.73
CA LEU A 254 3.58 -10.52 12.20
C LEU A 254 4.73 -9.78 12.91
N GLU A 255 5.89 -9.68 12.26
CA GLU A 255 7.07 -9.07 12.90
C GLU A 255 7.05 -7.54 12.89
N ARG A 256 6.17 -6.93 12.08
CA ARG A 256 6.24 -5.49 11.79
C ARG A 256 4.91 -4.75 11.91
N CYS A 257 3.81 -5.37 11.49
CA CYS A 257 2.58 -4.61 11.23
C CYS A 257 1.33 -5.22 11.87
N HIS A 258 1.17 -6.54 11.81
CA HIS A 258 0.03 -7.23 12.41
C HIS A 258 0.46 -7.99 13.67
N ASP A 259 -0.44 -8.13 14.63
CA ASP A 259 -0.27 -9.11 15.70
C ASP A 259 -1.11 -10.37 15.42
N MET A 260 -0.88 -11.44 16.19
CA MET A 260 -1.62 -12.68 16.04
C MET A 260 -3.12 -12.51 16.30
N GLN A 261 -3.49 -11.58 17.19
CA GLN A 261 -4.88 -11.35 17.56
C GLN A 261 -5.66 -10.74 16.39
N PHE A 262 -5.05 -9.84 15.62
CA PHE A 262 -5.63 -9.30 14.40
C PHE A 262 -6.03 -10.41 13.41
N CYS A 263 -5.12 -11.37 13.18
CA CYS A 263 -5.41 -12.51 12.29
C CYS A 263 -6.56 -13.36 12.84
N LEU A 264 -6.52 -13.67 14.15
CA LEU A 264 -7.56 -14.44 14.83
C LEU A 264 -8.94 -13.76 14.73
N ASP A 265 -9.04 -12.47 15.00
CA ASP A 265 -10.30 -11.74 15.00
C ASP A 265 -10.96 -11.73 13.62
N CYS A 266 -10.17 -11.52 12.57
CA CYS A 266 -10.66 -11.58 11.20
C CYS A 266 -11.05 -13.01 10.79
N HIS A 267 -10.18 -14.00 11.04
CA HIS A 267 -10.45 -15.39 10.68
C HIS A 267 -11.63 -15.99 11.44
N ASN A 268 -11.82 -15.63 12.72
CA ASN A 268 -13.00 -16.06 13.49
C ASN A 268 -14.31 -15.45 12.94
N ARG A 269 -14.24 -14.28 12.30
CA ARG A 269 -15.40 -13.64 11.66
C ARG A 269 -15.79 -14.33 10.35
N VAL A 270 -14.80 -14.78 9.57
CA VAL A 270 -15.04 -15.37 8.23
C VAL A 270 -15.05 -16.91 8.24
N ASP A 271 -14.61 -17.54 9.34
CA ASP A 271 -14.52 -18.98 9.59
C ASP A 271 -14.02 -19.79 8.37
N PRO A 272 -12.82 -19.48 7.84
CA PRO A 272 -12.34 -20.10 6.62
C PRO A 272 -11.70 -21.45 6.95
N VAL A 273 -12.22 -22.54 6.39
CA VAL A 273 -11.58 -23.86 6.49
C VAL A 273 -10.50 -23.98 5.40
N PRO A 274 -9.20 -24.09 5.76
CA PRO A 274 -8.15 -24.20 4.76
C PRO A 274 -8.28 -25.49 3.95
N THR A 275 -7.95 -25.45 2.67
CA THR A 275 -7.96 -26.62 1.78
C THR A 275 -7.03 -27.74 2.26
N SER A 276 -6.04 -27.43 3.09
CA SER A 276 -5.18 -28.42 3.76
C SER A 276 -5.96 -29.46 4.57
N HIS A 277 -7.07 -29.06 5.19
CA HIS A 277 -7.92 -29.96 6.00
C HIS A 277 -8.77 -30.90 5.15
N LEU A 278 -8.81 -30.71 3.83
CA LEU A 278 -9.52 -31.57 2.88
C LEU A 278 -8.62 -32.67 2.29
N ALA A 279 -7.33 -32.68 2.62
CA ALA A 279 -6.40 -33.70 2.14
C ALA A 279 -6.72 -35.07 2.77
N ALA A 280 -6.90 -36.09 1.92
CA ALA A 280 -7.22 -37.45 2.37
C ALA A 280 -6.10 -38.09 3.20
N ASP A 281 -4.87 -37.60 3.04
CA ASP A 281 -3.63 -38.02 3.68
C ASP A 281 -3.10 -36.98 4.69
N PHE A 282 -3.97 -36.06 5.14
CA PHE A 282 -3.60 -34.96 6.05
C PHE A 282 -2.85 -35.46 7.29
N LEU A 283 -3.44 -36.37 8.08
CA LEU A 283 -2.78 -36.88 9.29
C LEU A 283 -1.61 -37.81 8.96
N ARG A 284 -1.73 -38.62 7.91
CA ARG A 284 -0.68 -39.55 7.51
C ARG A 284 -0.85 -40.11 6.08
N LYS A 285 0.27 -40.32 5.40
CA LYS A 285 0.39 -41.10 4.15
C LYS A 285 0.62 -42.60 4.48
N PRO A 286 0.39 -43.54 3.54
CA PRO A 286 0.83 -44.92 3.72
C PRO A 286 2.34 -44.99 4.04
N ALA A 287 2.79 -46.03 4.73
CA ALA A 287 4.21 -46.30 5.00
C ALA A 287 4.91 -45.32 6.00
N ALA A 288 6.25 -45.29 6.01
CA ALA A 288 7.11 -44.43 6.84
C ALA A 288 7.04 -42.92 6.53
N GLU A 289 6.16 -42.49 5.63
CA GLU A 289 6.00 -41.10 5.20
C GLU A 289 5.13 -40.30 6.20
N ILE A 290 5.54 -39.05 6.43
CA ILE A 290 4.77 -38.10 7.24
C ILE A 290 3.55 -37.61 6.46
N GLY A 291 2.43 -37.36 7.15
CA GLY A 291 1.24 -36.79 6.52
C GLY A 291 1.43 -35.34 6.09
N THR A 292 0.54 -34.85 5.22
CA THR A 292 0.56 -33.46 4.75
C THR A 292 0.48 -32.45 5.90
N HIS A 293 -0.18 -32.80 7.01
CA HIS A 293 -0.16 -32.02 8.26
C HIS A 293 1.27 -31.67 8.68
N ALA A 294 2.12 -32.69 8.84
CA ALA A 294 3.48 -32.50 9.34
C ALA A 294 4.36 -31.81 8.29
N GLU A 295 4.15 -32.07 7.00
CA GLU A 295 4.83 -31.35 5.92
C GLU A 295 4.52 -29.85 5.96
N MET A 296 3.25 -29.48 6.12
CA MET A 296 2.81 -28.10 6.20
C MET A 296 3.27 -27.40 7.48
N TYR A 297 3.17 -28.07 8.64
CA TYR A 297 3.65 -27.53 9.91
C TYR A 297 5.16 -27.26 9.88
N ASN A 298 5.95 -28.17 9.31
CA ASN A 298 7.40 -27.97 9.18
C ASN A 298 7.76 -26.80 8.24
N ALA A 299 6.90 -26.49 7.27
CA ALA A 299 7.11 -25.36 6.37
C ALA A 299 6.75 -24.02 7.03
N GLN A 300 5.62 -23.95 7.75
CA GLN A 300 5.08 -22.71 8.29
C GLN A 300 4.35 -22.94 9.64
N PRO A 301 5.08 -23.17 10.75
CA PRO A 301 4.47 -23.55 12.03
C PRO A 301 3.57 -22.43 12.61
N ARG A 302 3.97 -21.17 12.46
CA ARG A 302 3.22 -20.00 12.93
C ARG A 302 1.92 -19.77 12.16
N ALA A 303 1.78 -20.29 10.94
CA ALA A 303 0.53 -20.18 10.19
C ALA A 303 -0.60 -21.01 10.86
N CYS A 304 -0.25 -22.09 11.56
CA CYS A 304 -1.22 -22.91 12.28
C CYS A 304 -1.75 -22.20 13.53
N GLU A 305 -0.93 -21.36 14.17
CA GLU A 305 -1.30 -20.62 15.38
C GLU A 305 -2.45 -19.63 15.14
N VAL A 306 -2.60 -19.16 13.89
CA VAL A 306 -3.67 -18.25 13.47
C VAL A 306 -5.07 -18.84 13.68
N CYS A 307 -5.23 -20.16 13.57
CA CYS A 307 -6.53 -20.81 13.73
C CYS A 307 -6.58 -21.72 14.96
N HIS A 308 -5.43 -22.27 15.37
CA HIS A 308 -5.32 -23.24 16.46
C HIS A 308 -4.82 -22.64 17.77
N GLY A 309 -4.64 -21.32 17.81
CA GLY A 309 -4.17 -20.58 18.98
C GLY A 309 -2.65 -20.45 19.04
N GLY A 310 -2.16 -19.49 19.83
CA GLY A 310 -0.74 -19.21 19.95
C GLY A 310 0.05 -20.35 20.61
N GLY A 311 1.31 -20.49 20.24
CA GLY A 311 2.26 -21.43 20.84
C GLY A 311 2.64 -22.60 19.93
N MET A 312 3.81 -23.16 20.18
CA MET A 312 4.34 -24.29 19.41
C MET A 312 3.69 -25.61 19.81
N ILE A 313 3.84 -26.63 18.97
CA ILE A 313 3.19 -27.96 19.08
C ILE A 313 3.12 -28.60 20.47
N ASN A 314 4.13 -28.41 21.34
CA ASN A 314 4.16 -29.02 22.67
C ASN A 314 3.60 -28.11 23.78
N ASP A 315 3.37 -26.82 23.50
CA ASP A 315 2.92 -25.81 24.47
C ASP A 315 1.52 -25.27 24.15
N ASN A 316 0.99 -25.55 22.96
CA ASN A 316 -0.32 -25.10 22.50
C ASN A 316 -1.43 -26.08 22.92
N GLU A 317 -2.49 -25.56 23.56
CA GLU A 317 -3.61 -26.35 24.10
C GLU A 317 -4.32 -27.19 23.03
N PHE A 318 -4.55 -26.65 21.84
CA PHE A 318 -5.16 -27.38 20.73
C PHE A 318 -4.25 -28.50 20.22
N CYS A 319 -2.96 -28.23 20.09
CA CYS A 319 -1.99 -29.20 19.59
C CYS A 319 -1.84 -30.38 20.53
N VAL A 320 -1.73 -30.14 21.84
CA VAL A 320 -1.48 -31.20 22.84
C VAL A 320 -2.68 -32.12 23.08
N ASP A 321 -3.90 -31.70 22.70
CA ASP A 321 -5.07 -32.57 22.70
C ASP A 321 -4.90 -33.79 21.76
N CYS A 322 -4.18 -33.61 20.65
CA CYS A 322 -3.82 -34.68 19.73
C CYS A 322 -2.39 -35.20 19.97
N HIS A 323 -1.42 -34.30 20.20
CA HIS A 323 0.00 -34.58 20.41
C HIS A 323 0.32 -34.87 21.88
N VAL A 324 -0.21 -35.97 22.40
CA VAL A 324 -0.01 -36.42 23.79
C VAL A 324 1.46 -36.77 24.12
N LEU A 325 2.28 -36.97 23.09
CA LEU A 325 3.71 -37.20 23.20
C LEU A 325 4.45 -36.04 22.51
N ASP A 326 5.56 -35.59 23.13
CA ASP A 326 6.41 -34.54 22.57
C ASP A 326 6.80 -34.84 21.11
N VAL A 327 6.61 -33.85 20.24
CA VAL A 327 7.01 -33.89 18.83
C VAL A 327 8.14 -32.88 18.57
N PRO A 328 9.22 -33.27 17.86
CA PRO A 328 9.51 -34.61 17.35
C PRO A 328 9.76 -35.62 18.47
N HIS A 329 9.30 -36.86 18.30
CA HIS A 329 9.54 -37.93 19.28
C HIS A 329 11.06 -38.07 19.53
N ALA A 330 11.44 -38.24 20.80
CA ALA A 330 12.83 -38.44 21.18
C ALA A 330 13.45 -39.64 20.44
N GLN A 331 14.73 -39.57 20.07
CA GLN A 331 15.42 -40.70 19.40
C GLN A 331 15.38 -41.99 20.23
N GLU A 332 15.32 -41.86 21.56
CA GLU A 332 15.22 -42.97 22.51
C GLU A 332 13.81 -43.56 22.60
N PHE A 333 12.82 -43.05 21.86
CA PHE A 333 11.44 -43.55 21.84
C PHE A 333 11.38 -45.06 21.66
N ARG A 334 12.24 -45.63 20.81
CA ARG A 334 12.32 -47.09 20.60
C ARG A 334 12.58 -47.88 21.88
N GLN A 335 13.23 -47.31 22.88
CA GLN A 335 13.54 -47.98 24.14
C GLN A 335 12.35 -48.06 25.11
N PHE A 336 11.40 -47.13 25.01
CA PHE A 336 10.27 -47.04 25.94
C PHE A 336 8.88 -47.16 25.28
N HIS A 337 8.80 -47.15 23.94
CA HIS A 337 7.55 -47.20 23.19
C HIS A 337 6.73 -48.47 23.41
N VAL A 338 7.34 -49.60 23.77
CA VAL A 338 6.60 -50.85 24.02
C VAL A 338 5.68 -50.69 25.23
N LYS A 339 6.19 -50.10 26.32
CA LYS A 339 5.39 -49.85 27.52
C LYS A 339 4.28 -48.83 27.23
N GLN A 340 4.63 -47.73 26.58
CA GLN A 340 3.66 -46.70 26.19
C GLN A 340 2.64 -47.20 25.17
N GLY A 341 3.01 -48.05 24.21
CA GLY A 341 2.10 -48.62 23.21
C GLY A 341 1.10 -49.63 23.78
N VAL A 342 1.41 -50.20 24.95
CA VAL A 342 0.47 -51.04 25.72
C VAL A 342 -0.44 -50.16 26.59
N GLU A 343 0.11 -49.17 27.29
CA GLU A 343 -0.61 -48.33 28.26
C GLU A 343 -1.44 -47.22 27.59
N GLN A 344 -1.00 -46.71 26.44
CA GLN A 344 -1.55 -45.53 25.74
C GLN A 344 -1.75 -45.78 24.24
N ARG A 345 -2.21 -46.98 23.88
CA ARG A 345 -2.48 -47.37 22.47
C ARG A 345 -3.31 -46.33 21.71
N GLN A 346 -4.24 -45.65 22.39
CA GLN A 346 -5.10 -44.64 21.79
C GLN A 346 -4.30 -43.44 21.25
N ALA A 347 -3.28 -42.99 21.98
CA ALA A 347 -2.44 -41.86 21.55
C ALA A 347 -1.72 -42.16 20.22
N CYS A 348 -1.37 -43.42 19.98
CA CYS A 348 -0.72 -43.82 18.73
C CYS A 348 -1.70 -43.75 17.55
N VAL A 349 -2.91 -44.29 17.69
CA VAL A 349 -3.90 -44.35 16.59
C VAL A 349 -4.54 -43.02 16.26
N ASN A 350 -4.34 -41.97 17.08
CA ASN A 350 -4.71 -40.59 16.75
C ASN A 350 -4.05 -40.11 15.45
N CYS A 351 -2.81 -40.53 15.21
CA CYS A 351 -2.04 -40.16 14.01
C CYS A 351 -1.73 -41.38 13.12
N HIS A 352 -1.59 -42.56 13.73
CA HIS A 352 -1.27 -43.80 13.05
C HIS A 352 -2.53 -44.60 12.69
N THR A 353 -3.26 -44.10 11.69
CA THR A 353 -4.59 -44.61 11.31
C THR A 353 -4.57 -45.89 10.47
N PHE A 354 -3.40 -46.31 9.96
CA PHE A 354 -3.23 -47.54 9.19
C PHE A 354 -3.01 -48.74 10.10
N ARG A 355 -3.77 -49.82 9.87
CA ARG A 355 -3.71 -51.05 10.68
C ARG A 355 -2.33 -51.72 10.60
N GLU A 356 -1.66 -51.53 9.47
CA GLU A 356 -0.40 -52.18 9.11
C GLU A 356 0.83 -51.56 9.76
N LEU A 357 0.71 -50.35 10.32
CA LEU A 357 1.85 -49.67 10.96
C LEU A 357 2.51 -50.54 12.03
N CYS A 358 1.71 -51.16 12.90
CA CYS A 358 2.24 -51.94 14.00
C CYS A 358 3.04 -53.13 13.45
N SER A 359 2.56 -53.76 12.36
CA SER A 359 3.29 -54.86 11.74
C SER A 359 4.59 -54.44 11.09
N ASP A 360 4.64 -53.25 10.48
CA ASP A 360 5.80 -52.76 9.74
C ASP A 360 7.07 -52.62 10.60
N CYS A 361 6.90 -52.44 11.92
CA CYS A 361 8.00 -52.40 12.88
C CYS A 361 8.08 -53.62 13.81
N HIS A 362 6.96 -54.29 14.13
CA HIS A 362 6.96 -55.42 15.08
C HIS A 362 7.10 -56.80 14.43
N HIS A 363 7.04 -56.93 13.10
CA HIS A 363 7.30 -58.19 12.42
C HIS A 363 8.57 -58.13 11.57
N GLN A 364 9.50 -59.06 11.83
CA GLN A 364 10.68 -59.25 11.00
C GLN A 364 10.24 -59.72 9.61
N GLY A 365 10.62 -59.00 8.55
CA GLY A 365 10.19 -59.28 7.18
C GLY A 365 8.89 -58.62 6.76
N ALA A 366 8.33 -57.71 7.57
CA ALA A 366 7.22 -56.86 7.14
C ALA A 366 7.64 -55.97 5.97
N ILE A 367 6.67 -55.71 5.08
CA ILE A 367 6.83 -54.78 3.96
C ILE A 367 5.95 -53.57 4.27
N ASP A 368 6.58 -52.40 4.28
CA ASP A 368 5.95 -51.14 4.65
C ASP A 368 4.62 -50.92 3.90
N GLY A 369 3.56 -50.61 4.64
CA GLY A 369 2.21 -50.39 4.08
C GLY A 369 1.50 -51.64 3.56
N THR A 370 2.06 -52.84 3.75
CA THR A 370 1.45 -54.10 3.30
C THR A 370 0.90 -54.90 4.47
N PRO A 371 -0.37 -55.35 4.44
CA PRO A 371 -0.92 -56.17 5.51
C PRO A 371 -0.08 -57.40 5.80
N TRP A 372 0.26 -57.61 7.07
CA TRP A 372 1.05 -58.78 7.51
C TRP A 372 0.49 -60.09 6.97
N VAL A 373 -0.83 -60.22 6.92
CA VAL A 373 -1.52 -61.40 6.36
C VAL A 373 -1.18 -61.71 4.90
N ARG A 374 -0.66 -60.74 4.13
CA ARG A 374 -0.22 -60.91 2.73
C ARG A 374 1.27 -61.23 2.57
N VAL A 375 2.06 -61.13 3.63
CA VAL A 375 3.52 -61.31 3.59
C VAL A 375 4.02 -62.39 4.54
N HIS A 376 3.24 -62.72 5.58
CA HIS A 376 3.66 -63.65 6.63
C HIS A 376 3.89 -65.08 6.15
N ASP A 377 3.24 -65.50 5.06
CA ASP A 377 3.38 -66.85 4.50
C ASP A 377 4.81 -67.07 3.97
N ALA A 378 5.34 -66.12 3.20
CA ALA A 378 6.70 -66.17 2.69
C ALA A 378 7.73 -66.14 3.83
N VAL A 379 7.51 -65.28 4.84
CA VAL A 379 8.40 -65.18 6.00
C VAL A 379 8.41 -66.47 6.83
N VAL A 380 7.25 -67.07 7.09
CA VAL A 380 7.13 -68.33 7.84
C VAL A 380 7.71 -69.50 7.04
N ALA A 381 7.55 -69.53 5.72
CA ALA A 381 8.16 -70.53 4.86
C ALA A 381 9.69 -70.47 4.87
N GLU A 382 10.28 -69.26 4.94
CA GLU A 382 11.72 -69.06 4.95
C GLU A 382 12.35 -69.29 6.34
N SER A 383 11.74 -68.72 7.39
CA SER A 383 12.35 -68.65 8.74
C SER A 383 11.78 -69.67 9.73
N GLY A 384 10.68 -70.35 9.38
CA GLY A 384 9.91 -71.20 10.29
C GLY A 384 9.14 -70.42 11.36
N ALA A 385 8.20 -71.08 12.04
CA ALA A 385 7.34 -70.45 13.06
C ALA A 385 7.94 -70.43 14.48
N THR A 386 9.02 -71.19 14.74
CA THR A 386 9.58 -71.41 16.08
C THR A 386 9.93 -70.10 16.80
N GLY A 387 10.63 -69.18 16.11
CA GLY A 387 11.03 -67.89 16.70
C GLY A 387 9.85 -66.98 17.04
N CYS A 388 8.71 -67.13 16.35
CA CYS A 388 7.49 -66.38 16.62
C CYS A 388 6.78 -66.91 17.88
N LEU A 389 6.73 -68.24 18.01
CA LEU A 389 6.04 -68.94 19.11
C LEU A 389 6.78 -68.85 20.44
N GLU A 390 8.12 -68.79 20.42
CA GLU A 390 8.93 -68.70 21.64
C GLU A 390 8.92 -67.32 22.28
N LYS A 391 8.75 -66.27 21.47
CA LYS A 391 8.94 -64.88 21.91
C LYS A 391 7.65 -64.09 22.06
N CYS A 392 6.68 -64.29 21.18
CA CYS A 392 5.59 -63.32 21.00
C CYS A 392 4.18 -63.93 20.85
N HIS A 393 4.03 -65.11 20.23
CA HIS A 393 2.72 -65.70 19.91
C HIS A 393 2.54 -67.07 20.54
N THR A 394 1.29 -67.52 20.71
CA THR A 394 0.98 -68.91 21.09
C THR A 394 0.52 -69.69 19.85
N GLU A 395 0.68 -71.01 19.83
CA GLU A 395 0.23 -71.85 18.70
C GLU A 395 -1.24 -71.65 18.37
N ARG A 396 -2.05 -71.38 19.40
CA ARG A 396 -3.47 -71.07 19.28
C ARG A 396 -3.74 -69.83 18.43
N PHE A 397 -2.86 -68.84 18.46
CA PHE A 397 -3.02 -67.62 17.65
C PHE A 397 -3.05 -67.92 16.14
N CYS A 398 -2.18 -68.81 15.69
CA CYS A 398 -2.14 -69.26 14.30
C CYS A 398 -3.37 -70.11 13.98
N ALA A 399 -3.69 -71.08 14.85
CA ALA A 399 -4.82 -71.97 14.66
C ALA A 399 -6.16 -71.21 14.59
N ASP A 400 -6.41 -70.28 15.51
CA ASP A 400 -7.67 -69.53 15.59
C ASP A 400 -7.93 -68.74 14.30
N CYS A 401 -6.90 -68.20 13.65
CA CYS A 401 -7.04 -67.51 12.37
C CYS A 401 -7.16 -68.48 11.18
N HIS A 402 -6.25 -69.45 11.03
CA HIS A 402 -6.22 -70.35 9.86
C HIS A 402 -7.41 -71.30 9.83
N VAL A 403 -7.89 -71.78 10.99
CA VAL A 403 -9.11 -72.58 11.10
C VAL A 403 -10.35 -71.75 10.76
N ALA A 404 -10.42 -70.49 11.22
CA ALA A 404 -11.53 -69.59 10.90
C ALA A 404 -11.58 -69.21 9.41
N GLN A 405 -10.43 -69.19 8.73
CA GLN A 405 -10.33 -68.95 7.28
C GLN A 405 -10.49 -70.22 6.43
N GLY A 406 -10.69 -71.39 7.05
CA GLY A 406 -10.85 -72.67 6.34
C GLY A 406 -9.59 -73.15 5.61
N ILE A 407 -8.41 -72.69 6.05
CA ILE A 407 -7.12 -73.08 5.46
C ILE A 407 -6.71 -74.41 6.12
N GLU A 408 -6.85 -75.52 5.38
CA GLU A 408 -6.33 -76.81 5.84
C GLU A 408 -4.78 -76.75 5.85
N ALA A 409 -4.18 -77.12 6.99
CA ALA A 409 -2.73 -77.23 7.09
C ALA A 409 -2.24 -78.31 6.12
N THR A 410 -1.61 -77.91 5.02
CA THR A 410 -0.81 -78.83 4.22
C THR A 410 0.43 -79.24 5.04
N PRO A 411 0.79 -80.54 5.07
CA PRO A 411 1.89 -81.07 5.87
C PRO A 411 3.24 -80.41 5.63
#